data_AF-A0A1F9B2S8-F1
#
_entry.id   AF-A0A1F9B2S8-F1
#
_cell.length_a   1.000
_cell.length_b   1.000
_cell.length_c   1.000
_cell.angle_alpha   90.00
_cell.angle_beta   90.00
_cell.angle_gamma   90.00
#
_symmetry.space_group_name_H-M   'P 1'
#
loop_
_entity.id
_entity.type
_entity.pdbx_description
1 polymer ?
#
loop_
_entity_poly.entity_id
_entity_poly.type
_entity_poly.pdbx_seq_one_letter_code
_entity_poly.pdbx_strand_id
1 'polypeptide(L)'
;MKRVFLIFMAMLIAGINTAAWAEASKEEARIEKDASALDKDTNKPEGEKMVVQRLEKEFNVDSARINGLRDQKLGYGEIAIVLAMAERLPGGITDANINKIMSMRQGPPVEGWGKIAMKLGFKLGPVISKVERVKAEAHRDIEKIHREKVEKIEKKEKHEKVEKIERHERPGRKGR
;
A
#
# COMPACT_ATOMS: atom_id res chain seq x y z
N MET A 1 34.23 1.27 63.51
CA MET A 1 33.78 0.14 62.67
C MET A 1 32.26 0.00 62.75
N LYS A 2 31.54 0.59 61.78
CA LYS A 2 30.08 0.42 61.63
C LYS A 2 29.75 0.51 60.12
N ARG A 3 29.33 -0.64 59.56
CA ARG A 3 28.29 -0.77 58.51
C ARG A 3 28.67 -0.12 57.16
N VAL A 4 29.32 -0.81 56.22
CA VAL A 4 28.71 -1.78 55.28
C VAL A 4 27.23 -1.50 55.05
N PHE A 5 26.92 -0.46 54.27
CA PHE A 5 25.57 -0.18 53.78
C PHE A 5 25.65 0.59 52.45
N LEU A 6 26.37 0.04 51.47
CA LEU A 6 26.50 0.60 50.12
C LEU A 6 26.44 -0.51 49.05
N ILE A 7 25.55 -1.47 49.22
CA ILE A 7 25.18 -2.44 48.19
C ILE A 7 23.67 -2.65 48.38
N PHE A 8 22.92 -2.75 47.28
CA PHE A 8 21.45 -2.79 47.20
C PHE A 8 20.73 -1.44 47.00
N MET A 9 21.20 -0.62 46.06
CA MET A 9 20.27 0.19 45.27
C MET A 9 19.70 -0.73 44.19
N ALA A 10 18.54 -1.30 44.53
CA ALA A 10 17.85 -2.33 43.81
C ALA A 10 17.61 -1.93 42.34
N MET A 11 18.14 -2.80 41.48
CA MET A 11 17.82 -3.00 40.08
C MET A 11 16.31 -3.27 39.93
N LEU A 12 15.49 -2.23 39.91
CA LEU A 12 14.09 -2.29 39.46
C LEU A 12 14.06 -2.22 37.93
N ILE A 13 14.57 -3.26 37.27
CA ILE A 13 14.23 -3.54 35.87
C ILE A 13 12.82 -4.14 35.93
N ALA A 14 11.83 -3.24 36.00
CA ALA A 14 10.45 -3.60 35.75
C ALA A 14 10.38 -4.25 34.36
N GLY A 15 9.97 -5.52 34.32
CA GLY A 15 9.84 -6.30 33.09
C GLY A 15 8.99 -5.56 32.06
N ILE A 16 9.67 -4.97 31.08
CA ILE A 16 9.02 -4.50 29.87
C ILE A 16 8.61 -5.76 29.12
N ASN A 17 7.30 -6.00 28.99
CA ASN A 17 6.70 -7.10 28.24
C ASN A 17 7.29 -7.17 26.81
N THR A 18 8.34 -7.96 26.63
CA THR A 18 9.09 -8.10 25.37
C THR A 18 8.22 -8.62 24.23
N ALA A 19 7.19 -9.41 24.55
CA ALA A 19 6.22 -9.93 23.58
C ALA A 19 5.41 -8.83 22.87
N ALA A 20 4.98 -7.78 23.60
CA ALA A 20 4.19 -6.70 23.02
C ALA A 20 5.02 -5.83 22.06
N TRP A 21 6.28 -5.57 22.42
CA TRP A 21 7.21 -4.83 21.55
C TRP A 21 7.61 -5.63 20.30
N ALA A 22 7.80 -6.95 20.45
CA ALA A 22 8.09 -7.82 19.32
C ALA A 22 6.91 -7.96 18.35
N GLU A 23 5.67 -7.93 18.85
CA GLU A 23 4.49 -7.97 17.97
C GLU A 23 4.29 -6.62 17.27
N ALA A 24 4.42 -5.50 17.99
CA ALA A 24 4.34 -4.17 17.39
C ALA A 24 5.40 -3.96 16.29
N SER A 25 6.62 -4.48 16.46
CA SER A 25 7.67 -4.39 15.44
C SER A 25 7.39 -5.26 14.21
N LYS A 26 6.78 -6.43 14.38
CA LYS A 26 6.31 -7.27 13.25
C LYS A 26 5.17 -6.60 12.49
N GLU A 27 4.21 -6.02 13.20
CA GLU A 27 3.09 -5.29 12.59
C GLU A 27 3.60 -4.08 11.80
N GLU A 28 4.56 -3.33 12.33
CA GLU A 28 5.21 -2.22 11.63
C GLU A 28 5.93 -2.71 10.36
N ALA A 29 6.77 -3.75 10.47
CA ALA A 29 7.49 -4.28 9.32
C ALA A 29 6.54 -4.82 8.23
N ARG A 30 5.42 -5.44 8.63
CA ARG A 30 4.41 -5.95 7.70
C ARG A 30 3.71 -4.82 6.97
N ILE A 31 3.26 -3.78 7.68
CA ILE A 31 2.53 -2.67 7.05
C ILE A 31 3.43 -1.89 6.09
N GLU A 32 4.71 -1.70 6.44
CA GLU A 32 5.68 -1.04 5.56
C GLU A 32 6.00 -1.87 4.32
N LYS A 33 6.10 -3.20 4.47
CA LYS A 33 6.26 -4.11 3.34
C LYS A 33 5.07 -4.04 2.40
N ASP A 34 3.85 -4.05 2.94
CA ASP A 34 2.63 -4.02 2.13
C ASP A 34 2.46 -2.66 1.42
N ALA A 35 2.76 -1.56 2.11
CA ALA A 35 2.80 -0.23 1.52
C ALA A 35 3.83 -0.12 0.40
N SER A 36 5.06 -0.59 0.64
CA SER A 36 6.14 -0.57 -0.36
C SER A 36 5.81 -1.42 -1.59
N ALA A 37 5.10 -2.54 -1.41
CA ALA A 37 4.64 -3.38 -2.52
C ALA A 37 3.59 -2.64 -3.35
N LEU A 38 2.66 -1.94 -2.71
CA LEU A 38 1.67 -1.12 -3.39
C LEU A 38 2.33 0.00 -4.21
N ASP A 39 3.34 0.67 -3.65
CA ASP A 39 4.10 1.71 -4.36
C ASP A 39 4.82 1.15 -5.59
N LYS A 40 5.39 -0.05 -5.50
CA LYS A 40 6.04 -0.72 -6.66
C LYS A 40 5.08 -1.02 -7.79
N ASP A 41 3.84 -1.40 -7.48
CA ASP A 41 2.81 -1.64 -8.48
C ASP A 41 2.44 -0.36 -9.25
N THR A 42 2.74 0.83 -8.70
CA THR A 42 2.48 2.12 -9.36
C THR A 42 3.61 2.64 -10.27
N ASN A 43 4.68 1.87 -10.46
CA ASN A 43 5.79 2.25 -11.35
C ASN A 43 5.39 2.37 -12.85
N LYS A 44 4.17 1.94 -13.21
CA LYS A 44 3.60 2.08 -14.55
C LYS A 44 2.25 2.81 -14.46
N PRO A 45 1.87 3.62 -15.47
CA PRO A 45 0.61 4.37 -15.45
C PRO A 45 -0.63 3.48 -15.26
N GLU A 46 -0.65 2.27 -15.84
CA GLU A 46 -1.77 1.35 -15.65
C GLU A 46 -1.84 0.83 -14.21
N GLY A 47 -0.69 0.59 -13.59
CA GLY A 47 -0.61 0.15 -12.21
C GLY A 47 -1.06 1.23 -11.24
N GLU A 48 -0.59 2.47 -11.46
CA GLU A 48 -1.06 3.65 -10.74
C GLU A 48 -2.58 3.80 -10.83
N LYS A 49 -3.15 3.71 -12.04
CA LYS A 49 -4.60 3.78 -12.25
C LYS A 49 -5.35 2.71 -11.45
N MET A 50 -4.88 1.46 -11.44
CA MET A 50 -5.54 0.40 -10.69
C MET A 50 -5.45 0.62 -9.18
N VAL A 51 -4.31 1.08 -8.68
CA VAL A 51 -4.15 1.41 -7.26
C VAL A 51 -5.08 2.55 -6.85
N VAL A 52 -5.16 3.63 -7.63
CA VAL A 52 -6.10 4.74 -7.38
C VAL A 52 -7.54 4.24 -7.33
N GLN A 53 -7.98 3.48 -8.33
CA GLN A 53 -9.35 2.94 -8.36
C GLN A 53 -9.65 2.04 -7.16
N ARG A 54 -8.66 1.27 -6.69
CA ARG A 54 -8.81 0.43 -5.50
C ARG A 54 -8.86 1.23 -4.21
N LEU A 55 -8.07 2.30 -4.09
CA LEU A 55 -8.14 3.23 -2.97
C LEU A 55 -9.50 3.94 -2.91
N GLU A 56 -10.00 4.45 -4.04
CA GLU A 56 -11.31 5.09 -4.12
C GLU A 56 -12.41 4.14 -3.65
N LYS A 57 -12.40 2.91 -4.13
CA LYS A 57 -13.40 1.90 -3.79
C LYS A 57 -13.33 1.45 -2.34
N GLU A 58 -12.13 1.16 -1.83
CA GLU A 58 -11.96 0.59 -0.49
C GLU A 58 -12.26 1.61 0.63
N PHE A 59 -11.98 2.89 0.36
CA PHE A 59 -12.12 3.97 1.33
C PHE A 59 -13.28 4.92 1.04
N ASN A 60 -14.01 4.71 -0.06
CA ASN A 60 -15.09 5.59 -0.51
C ASN A 60 -14.66 7.07 -0.58
N VAL A 61 -13.48 7.30 -1.17
CA VAL A 61 -12.91 8.63 -1.42
C VAL A 61 -12.80 8.88 -2.93
N ASP A 62 -12.70 10.13 -3.34
CA ASP A 62 -12.46 10.48 -4.75
C ASP A 62 -10.97 10.58 -5.10
N SER A 63 -10.66 10.60 -6.39
CA SER A 63 -9.29 10.80 -6.89
C SER A 63 -8.68 12.13 -6.45
N ALA A 64 -9.49 13.17 -6.22
CA ALA A 64 -8.97 14.48 -5.82
C ALA A 64 -8.36 14.43 -4.41
N ARG A 65 -9.01 13.69 -3.49
CA ARG A 65 -8.47 13.37 -2.16
C ARG A 65 -7.14 12.64 -2.26
N ILE A 66 -7.07 11.60 -3.09
CA ILE A 66 -5.85 10.79 -3.25
C ILE A 66 -4.73 11.66 -3.84
N ASN A 67 -5.03 12.44 -4.87
CA ASN A 67 -4.07 13.35 -5.51
C ASN A 67 -3.58 14.42 -4.53
N GLY A 68 -4.46 14.98 -3.69
CA GLY A 68 -4.05 15.94 -2.66
C GLY A 68 -3.05 15.34 -1.66
N LEU A 69 -3.20 14.06 -1.31
CA LEU A 69 -2.22 13.36 -0.47
C LEU A 69 -0.91 13.05 -1.22
N ARG A 70 -0.99 12.74 -2.53
CA ARG A 70 0.20 12.60 -3.39
C ARG A 70 0.99 13.91 -3.49
N ASP A 71 0.30 15.04 -3.55
CA ASP A 71 0.92 16.38 -3.56
C ASP A 71 1.69 16.67 -2.27
N GLN A 72 1.25 16.06 -1.15
CA GLN A 72 1.97 16.04 0.13
C GLN A 72 3.13 15.04 0.19
N LYS A 73 3.56 14.51 -0.97
CA LYS A 73 4.69 13.58 -1.14
C LYS A 73 4.52 12.21 -0.48
N LEU A 74 3.29 11.81 -0.16
CA LEU A 74 2.99 10.47 0.34
C LEU A 74 3.03 9.43 -0.78
N GLY A 75 3.62 8.26 -0.54
CA GLY A 75 3.44 7.07 -1.38
C GLY A 75 1.97 6.60 -1.42
N TYR A 76 1.57 5.83 -2.44
CA TYR A 76 0.25 5.20 -2.47
C TYR A 76 0.06 4.20 -1.32
N GLY A 77 1.13 3.51 -0.93
CA GLY A 77 1.17 2.67 0.26
C GLY A 77 0.90 3.46 1.54
N GLU A 78 1.56 4.60 1.72
CA GLU A 78 1.33 5.47 2.87
C GLU A 78 -0.08 6.08 2.86
N ILE A 79 -0.59 6.47 1.69
CA ILE A 79 -1.97 6.93 1.52
C ILE A 79 -2.95 5.85 1.99
N ALA A 80 -2.75 4.59 1.60
CA ALA A 80 -3.61 3.48 2.05
C ALA A 80 -3.62 3.35 3.57
N ILE A 81 -2.46 3.49 4.23
CA ILE A 81 -2.34 3.43 5.69
C ILE A 81 -3.09 4.60 6.34
N VAL A 82 -2.85 5.82 5.85
CA VAL A 82 -3.47 7.05 6.40
C VAL A 82 -4.99 7.00 6.28
N LEU A 83 -5.51 6.60 5.11
CA LEU A 83 -6.95 6.45 4.90
C LEU A 83 -7.55 5.36 5.80
N ALA A 84 -6.89 4.21 5.93
CA ALA A 84 -7.33 3.12 6.80
C ALA A 84 -7.29 3.50 8.30
N MET A 85 -6.34 4.33 8.72
CA MET A 85 -6.31 4.87 10.08
C MET A 85 -7.41 5.92 10.29
N ALA A 86 -7.60 6.83 9.34
CA ALA A 86 -8.58 7.91 9.44
C ALA A 86 -10.02 7.38 9.48
N GLU A 87 -10.33 6.33 8.72
CA GLU A 87 -11.63 5.65 8.76
C GLU A 87 -12.01 5.14 10.16
N ARG A 88 -11.02 4.76 10.97
CA ARG A 88 -11.23 4.26 12.34
C ARG A 88 -11.47 5.36 13.36
N LEU A 89 -11.22 6.61 13.01
CA LEU A 89 -11.42 7.74 13.91
C LEU A 89 -12.89 8.19 13.89
N PRO A 90 -13.38 8.81 14.98
CA PRO A 90 -14.69 9.45 14.97
C PRO A 90 -14.80 10.45 13.81
N GLY A 91 -15.91 10.37 13.06
CA GLY A 91 -16.12 11.17 11.84
C GLY A 91 -15.48 10.57 10.57
N GLY A 92 -14.69 9.51 10.68
CA GLY A 92 -14.11 8.80 9.53
C GLY A 92 -13.04 9.59 8.80
N ILE A 93 -12.96 9.39 7.48
CA ILE A 93 -11.94 10.00 6.63
C ILE A 93 -12.26 11.49 6.42
N THR A 94 -11.63 12.34 7.23
CA THR A 94 -11.75 13.80 7.17
C THR A 94 -10.37 14.44 7.12
N ASP A 95 -10.29 15.69 6.66
CA ASP A 95 -9.03 16.45 6.64
C ASP A 95 -8.41 16.58 8.04
N ALA A 96 -9.25 16.80 9.05
CA ALA A 96 -8.80 16.89 10.44
C ALA A 96 -8.15 15.58 10.91
N ASN A 97 -8.77 14.44 10.62
CA ASN A 97 -8.26 13.13 11.02
C ASN A 97 -6.98 12.76 10.25
N ILE A 98 -6.93 13.03 8.95
CA ILE A 98 -5.74 12.84 8.12
C ILE A 98 -4.59 13.71 8.62
N ASN A 99 -4.82 15.01 8.81
CA ASN A 99 -3.79 15.95 9.28
C ASN A 99 -3.28 15.55 10.66
N LYS A 100 -4.16 15.06 11.54
CA LYS A 100 -3.76 14.53 12.84
C LYS A 100 -2.81 13.33 12.69
N ILE A 101 -3.13 12.35 11.86
CA ILE A 101 -2.27 11.18 11.58
C ILE A 101 -0.92 11.63 10.99
N MET A 102 -0.98 12.50 9.98
CA MET A 102 0.19 13.02 9.27
C MET A 102 1.12 13.81 10.19
N SER A 103 0.57 14.61 11.11
CA SER A 103 1.36 15.36 12.08
C SER A 103 2.18 14.46 13.01
N MET A 104 1.69 13.26 13.35
CA MET A 104 2.46 12.29 14.14
C MET A 104 3.47 11.51 13.28
N ARG A 105 3.16 11.23 12.01
CA ARG A 105 4.06 10.52 11.10
C ARG A 105 5.22 11.39 10.64
N GLN A 106 5.00 12.68 10.40
CA GLN A 106 5.99 13.60 9.83
C GLN A 106 6.55 14.60 10.85
N GLY A 107 5.88 14.83 11.97
CA GLY A 107 6.34 15.76 13.00
C GLY A 107 7.48 15.18 13.83
N PRO A 108 8.32 16.02 14.47
CA PRO A 108 9.30 15.57 15.44
C PRO A 108 8.64 15.29 16.81
N PRO A 109 8.86 14.10 17.43
CA PRO A 109 9.56 12.94 16.91
C PRO A 109 8.71 12.15 15.90
N VAL A 110 9.32 11.63 14.84
CA VAL A 110 8.65 10.78 13.84
C VAL A 110 8.14 9.51 14.51
N GLU A 111 6.83 9.26 14.42
CA GLU A 111 6.19 8.10 15.03
C GLU A 111 5.91 6.98 14.01
N GLY A 112 6.21 5.75 14.41
CA GLY A 112 5.81 4.55 13.67
C GLY A 112 4.29 4.34 13.68
N TRP A 113 3.77 3.62 12.69
CA TRP A 113 2.35 3.36 12.52
C TRP A 113 1.72 2.67 13.74
N GLY A 114 2.42 1.71 14.35
CA GLY A 114 1.95 1.03 15.55
C GLY A 114 1.76 1.97 16.74
N LYS A 115 2.71 2.92 16.90
CA LYS A 115 2.64 3.93 17.97
C LYS A 115 1.51 4.93 17.71
N ILE A 116 1.33 5.35 16.46
CA ILE A 116 0.23 6.22 16.04
C ILE A 116 -1.12 5.55 16.33
N ALA A 117 -1.31 4.30 15.91
CA ALA A 117 -2.54 3.55 16.15
C ALA A 117 -2.85 3.45 17.65
N MET A 118 -1.84 3.12 18.47
CA MET A 118 -1.97 3.04 19.93
C MET A 118 -2.38 4.38 20.55
N LYS A 119 -1.76 5.48 20.13
CA LYS A 119 -2.13 6.84 20.60
C LYS A 119 -3.53 7.27 20.19
N LEU A 120 -3.99 6.78 19.04
CA LEU A 120 -5.34 7.01 18.54
C LEU A 120 -6.38 6.05 19.13
N GLY A 121 -5.96 5.12 19.98
CA GLY A 121 -6.86 4.23 20.73
C GLY A 121 -7.32 2.99 19.95
N PHE A 122 -6.59 2.55 18.92
CA PHE A 122 -6.91 1.32 18.19
C PHE A 122 -5.67 0.47 17.85
N LYS A 123 -5.90 -0.80 17.50
CA LYS A 123 -4.84 -1.74 17.09
C LYS A 123 -4.44 -1.52 15.63
N LEU A 124 -3.17 -1.77 15.29
CA LEU A 124 -2.67 -1.65 13.92
C LEU A 124 -3.15 -2.80 13.01
N GLY A 125 -3.32 -4.02 13.54
CA GLY A 125 -3.75 -5.20 12.76
C GLY A 125 -4.91 -4.97 11.76
N PRO A 126 -6.05 -4.36 12.15
CA PRO A 126 -7.13 -4.04 11.20
C PRO A 126 -6.73 -3.09 10.05
N VAL A 127 -5.81 -2.15 10.31
CA VAL A 127 -5.26 -1.26 9.27
C VAL A 127 -4.43 -2.08 8.29
N ILE A 128 -3.58 -2.99 8.80
CA ILE A 128 -2.79 -3.91 7.98
C ILE A 128 -3.69 -4.73 7.07
N SER A 129 -4.75 -5.33 7.61
CA SER A 129 -5.68 -6.14 6.81
C SER A 129 -6.31 -5.35 5.66
N LYS A 130 -6.57 -4.05 5.85
CA LYS A 130 -7.16 -3.20 4.83
C LYS A 130 -6.13 -2.83 3.75
N VAL A 131 -4.92 -2.46 4.13
CA VAL A 131 -3.80 -2.21 3.20
C VAL A 131 -3.46 -3.46 2.38
N GLU A 132 -3.43 -4.63 3.03
CA GLU A 132 -3.20 -5.91 2.35
C GLU A 132 -4.28 -6.22 1.32
N ARG A 133 -5.55 -5.90 1.61
CA ARG A 133 -6.67 -6.05 0.65
C ARG A 133 -6.47 -5.14 -0.55
N VAL A 134 -6.21 -3.85 -0.35
CA VAL A 134 -5.94 -2.89 -1.44
C VAL A 134 -4.81 -3.40 -2.33
N LYS A 135 -3.69 -3.80 -1.72
CA LYS A 135 -2.54 -4.39 -2.43
C LYS A 135 -2.92 -5.63 -3.23
N ALA A 136 -3.58 -6.60 -2.60
CA ALA A 136 -3.92 -7.87 -3.27
C ALA A 136 -4.89 -7.66 -4.43
N GLU A 137 -5.89 -6.79 -4.27
CA GLU A 137 -6.86 -6.50 -5.32
C GLU A 137 -6.28 -5.68 -6.46
N ALA A 138 -5.47 -4.65 -6.15
CA ALA A 138 -4.78 -3.86 -7.17
C ALA A 138 -3.84 -4.74 -7.99
N HIS A 139 -3.03 -5.57 -7.32
CA HIS A 139 -2.11 -6.47 -8.00
C HIS A 139 -2.83 -7.44 -8.95
N ARG A 140 -3.93 -8.05 -8.50
CA ARG A 140 -4.75 -8.95 -9.33
C ARG A 140 -5.31 -8.26 -10.57
N ASP A 141 -5.77 -7.03 -10.44
CA ASP A 141 -6.28 -6.27 -11.57
C ASP A 141 -5.20 -5.90 -12.57
N ILE A 142 -4.03 -5.49 -12.07
CA ILE A 142 -2.86 -5.17 -12.90
C ILE A 142 -2.45 -6.39 -13.71
N GLU A 143 -2.35 -7.55 -13.08
CA GLU A 143 -2.05 -8.80 -13.77
C GLU A 143 -3.11 -9.15 -14.81
N LYS A 144 -4.40 -8.96 -14.49
CA LYS A 144 -5.50 -9.23 -15.43
C LYS A 144 -5.37 -8.36 -16.68
N ILE A 145 -5.15 -7.05 -16.51
CA ILE A 145 -4.94 -6.13 -17.63
C ILE A 145 -3.70 -6.51 -18.43
N HIS A 146 -2.62 -6.91 -17.76
CA HIS A 146 -1.40 -7.33 -18.43
C HIS A 146 -1.64 -8.59 -19.29
N ARG A 147 -2.29 -9.62 -18.75
CA ARG A 147 -2.67 -10.84 -19.48
C ARG A 147 -3.54 -10.52 -20.69
N GLU A 148 -4.59 -9.71 -20.51
CA GLU A 148 -5.48 -9.31 -21.61
C GLU A 148 -4.74 -8.54 -22.72
N LYS A 149 -3.75 -7.72 -22.37
CA LYS A 149 -2.91 -7.01 -23.36
C LYS A 149 -2.02 -7.99 -24.14
N VAL A 150 -1.36 -8.92 -23.46
CA VAL A 150 -0.51 -9.94 -24.09
C VAL A 150 -1.32 -10.79 -25.07
N GLU A 151 -2.47 -11.31 -24.64
CA GLU A 151 -3.35 -12.11 -25.51
C GLU A 151 -3.83 -11.34 -26.75
N LYS A 152 -4.12 -10.04 -26.62
CA LYS A 152 -4.52 -9.19 -27.74
C LYS A 152 -3.37 -8.98 -28.73
N ILE A 153 -2.13 -8.85 -28.26
CA ILE A 153 -0.95 -8.71 -29.11
C ILE A 153 -0.71 -10.02 -29.86
N GLU A 154 -0.69 -11.17 -29.18
CA GLU A 154 -0.51 -12.48 -29.82
C GLU A 154 -1.56 -12.77 -30.89
N LYS A 155 -2.83 -12.40 -30.64
CA LYS A 155 -3.90 -12.55 -31.64
C LYS A 155 -3.67 -11.66 -32.86
N LYS A 156 -3.25 -10.41 -32.67
CA LYS A 156 -2.94 -9.50 -33.78
C LYS A 156 -1.77 -10.00 -34.62
N GLU A 157 -0.69 -10.46 -33.97
CA GLU A 157 0.48 -11.01 -34.67
C GLU A 157 0.15 -12.27 -35.47
N LYS A 158 -0.71 -13.15 -34.94
CA LYS A 158 -1.21 -14.33 -35.68
C LYS A 158 -2.03 -13.92 -36.91
N HIS A 159 -2.94 -12.96 -36.77
CA HIS A 159 -3.75 -12.48 -37.90
C HIS A 159 -2.88 -11.79 -38.96
N GLU A 160 -1.90 -10.97 -38.57
CA GLU A 160 -0.99 -10.30 -39.51
C GLU A 160 -0.09 -11.30 -40.25
N LYS A 161 0.36 -12.36 -39.58
CA LYS A 161 1.15 -13.42 -40.20
C LYS A 161 0.34 -14.23 -41.21
N VAL A 162 -0.93 -14.53 -40.92
CA VAL A 162 -1.85 -15.20 -41.86
C VAL A 162 -2.13 -14.31 -43.07
N GLU A 163 -2.40 -13.02 -42.87
CA GLU A 163 -2.69 -12.08 -43.95
C GLU A 163 -1.47 -11.86 -44.88
N LYS A 164 -0.25 -11.90 -44.33
CA LYS A 164 0.99 -11.78 -45.10
C LYS A 164 1.30 -13.03 -45.94
N ILE A 165 0.92 -14.22 -45.45
CA ILE A 165 1.02 -15.48 -46.20
C ILE A 165 -0.02 -15.51 -47.33
N GLU A 166 -1.28 -15.13 -47.06
CA GLU A 166 -2.34 -15.06 -48.07
C GLU A 166 -2.02 -14.07 -49.21
N ARG A 167 -1.34 -12.95 -48.90
CA ARG A 167 -0.87 -12.00 -49.93
C ARG A 167 0.25 -12.54 -50.82
N HIS A 168 1.06 -13.49 -50.33
CA HIS A 168 2.12 -14.12 -51.13
C HIS A 168 1.63 -15.34 -51.93
N GLU A 169 0.51 -15.94 -51.55
CA GLU A 169 -0.08 -17.12 -52.24
C GLU A 169 -1.12 -16.78 -53.31
N ARG A 170 -1.33 -15.50 -53.66
CA ARG A 170 -2.09 -15.12 -54.87
C ARG A 170 -1.11 -14.88 -56.03
N PRO A 171 -0.66 -15.92 -56.77
CA PRO A 171 -0.05 -15.69 -58.07
C PRO A 171 -1.13 -15.10 -58.98
N GLY A 172 -0.77 -14.02 -59.66
CA GLY A 172 -1.61 -13.35 -60.64
C GLY A 172 -2.25 -14.39 -61.57
N ARG A 173 -3.56 -14.55 -61.45
CA ARG A 173 -4.36 -15.31 -62.39
C ARG A 173 -4.24 -14.58 -63.73
N LYS A 174 -3.39 -15.12 -64.62
CA LYS A 174 -3.31 -14.76 -66.04
C LYS A 174 -4.73 -14.68 -66.60
N GLY A 175 -5.16 -13.47 -66.97
CA GLY A 175 -6.27 -13.26 -67.90
C GLY A 175 -5.70 -13.19 -69.31
N ARG A 176 -6.16 -14.11 -70.16
CA ARG A 176 -6.00 -14.10 -71.61
C ARG A 176 -6.73 -12.91 -72.23
#